data_AF-B1G419-F1
#
_entry.id   AF-B1G419-F1
#
_cell.length_a   1.000
_cell.length_b   1.000
_cell.length_c   1.000
_cell.angle_alpha   90.00
_cell.angle_beta   90.00
_cell.angle_gamma   90.00
#
_symmetry.space_group_name_H-M   'P 1'
#
loop_
_entity.id
_entity.type
_entity.pdbx_description
1 polymer ?
#
loop_
_entity_poly.entity_id
_entity_poly.type
_entity_poly.pdbx_seq_one_letter_code
_entity_poly.pdbx_strand_id
1 'polypeptide(L)'
;MTRHGQTPRQTHTLEDISTALAERGLELERLARSMRAVSGDSDATGQIAGPPWRREDVRALNMSLVPAEHGGCPALQCLVAQVTLMAYLGEADASLALALPGPGLAMPPVLALASAAQRSDFFLRFGSDTPRWGAFAITEPDCGSDATAMRTSARKTDRGWVLNGTKCFITNGARADCVITLRNCEPAVGALRYPCIPGGLPHARLHGLTHRADGRAACHAACRALVR
;
A
#
# COMPACT_ATOMS: atom_id res chain seq x y z
N MET A 1 -13.30 -8.85 -43.83
CA MET A 1 -12.97 -9.56 -42.57
C MET A 1 -11.49 -9.37 -42.26
N THR A 2 -11.16 -8.25 -41.62
CA THR A 2 -9.81 -7.94 -41.15
C THR A 2 -9.55 -8.67 -39.84
N ARG A 3 -8.52 -9.52 -39.81
CA ARG A 3 -8.10 -10.26 -38.61
C ARG A 3 -7.63 -9.25 -37.56
N HIS A 4 -8.33 -9.16 -36.44
CA HIS A 4 -7.76 -8.55 -35.23
C HIS A 4 -6.52 -9.36 -34.84
N GLY A 5 -5.34 -8.75 -35.01
CA GLY A 5 -4.09 -9.32 -34.55
C GLY A 5 -4.19 -9.56 -33.05
N GLN A 6 -4.15 -10.82 -32.63
CA GLN A 6 -3.98 -11.17 -31.23
C GLN A 6 -2.62 -10.61 -30.81
N THR A 7 -2.65 -9.64 -29.89
CA THR A 7 -1.46 -9.12 -29.23
C THR A 7 -0.71 -10.31 -28.63
N PRO A 8 0.63 -10.43 -28.78
CA PRO A 8 1.38 -11.50 -28.16
C PRO A 8 1.05 -11.54 -26.68
N ARG A 9 0.65 -12.71 -26.17
CA ARG A 9 0.40 -12.90 -24.74
C ARG A 9 1.72 -12.64 -24.03
N GLN A 10 1.83 -11.49 -23.37
CA GLN A 10 3.03 -11.14 -22.61
C GLN A 10 3.25 -12.23 -21.57
N THR A 11 4.42 -12.86 -21.64
CA THR A 11 4.88 -13.77 -20.60
C THR A 11 5.28 -12.90 -19.41
N HIS A 12 4.76 -13.23 -18.22
CA HIS A 12 5.09 -12.52 -16.98
C HIS A 12 5.95 -13.45 -16.12
N THR A 13 7.10 -13.84 -16.66
CA THR A 13 8.02 -14.72 -15.95
C THR A 13 8.77 -13.96 -14.86
N LEU A 14 9.32 -14.69 -13.89
CA LEU A 14 10.19 -14.10 -12.89
C LEU A 14 11.45 -13.48 -13.53
N GLU A 15 11.94 -14.06 -14.64
CA GLU A 15 13.10 -13.56 -15.37
C GLU A 15 12.82 -12.18 -16.01
N ASP A 16 11.65 -12.02 -16.64
CA ASP A 16 11.21 -10.74 -17.21
C ASP A 16 11.08 -9.66 -16.12
N ILE A 17 10.48 -10.02 -14.98
CA ILE A 17 10.31 -9.14 -13.82
C ILE A 17 11.68 -8.74 -13.25
N SER A 18 12.57 -9.71 -13.07
CA SER A 18 13.92 -9.49 -12.55
C SER A 18 14.70 -8.55 -13.45
N THR A 19 14.64 -8.75 -14.77
CA THR A 19 15.31 -7.90 -15.76
C THR A 19 14.77 -6.48 -15.71
N ALA A 20 13.45 -6.30 -15.71
CA ALA A 20 12.82 -4.98 -15.66
C ALA A 20 13.07 -4.22 -14.33
N LEU A 21 13.27 -4.94 -13.23
CA LEU A 21 13.65 -4.34 -11.94
C LEU A 21 15.15 -4.00 -11.89
N ALA A 22 16.01 -4.84 -12.46
CA ALA A 22 17.45 -4.60 -12.59
C ALA A 22 17.75 -3.32 -13.39
N GLU A 23 17.05 -3.10 -14.52
CA GLU A 23 17.12 -1.86 -15.30
C GLU A 23 16.77 -0.60 -14.50
N ARG A 24 16.05 -0.77 -13.39
CA ARG A 24 15.65 0.32 -12.48
C ARG A 24 16.52 0.38 -11.23
N GLY A 25 17.57 -0.43 -11.15
CA GLY A 25 18.52 -0.47 -10.04
C GLY A 25 18.18 -1.45 -8.92
N LEU A 26 17.25 -2.40 -9.14
CA LEU A 26 16.87 -3.39 -8.13
C LEU A 26 17.16 -4.82 -8.60
N GLU A 27 18.27 -5.38 -8.11
CA GLU A 27 18.56 -6.81 -8.30
C GLU A 27 17.70 -7.68 -7.38
N LEU A 28 16.80 -8.47 -7.93
CA LEU A 28 15.79 -9.18 -7.13
C LEU A 28 16.40 -10.29 -6.24
N GLU A 29 17.34 -11.07 -6.75
CA GLU A 29 17.99 -12.15 -6.01
C GLU A 29 18.87 -11.64 -4.85
N ARG A 30 19.56 -10.51 -5.04
CA ARG A 30 20.33 -9.92 -3.93
C ARG A 30 19.39 -9.41 -2.82
N LEU A 31 18.23 -8.84 -3.17
CA LEU A 31 17.23 -8.42 -2.17
C LEU A 31 16.73 -9.64 -1.38
N ALA A 32 16.34 -10.71 -2.07
CA ALA A 32 15.88 -11.96 -1.45
C ALA A 32 16.94 -12.57 -0.52
N ARG A 33 18.21 -12.62 -0.93
CA ARG A 33 19.31 -13.06 -0.05
C ARG A 33 19.47 -12.20 1.19
N SER A 34 19.41 -10.87 1.06
CA SER A 34 19.47 -9.96 2.20
C SER A 34 18.27 -10.13 3.14
N MET A 35 17.06 -10.36 2.61
CA MET A 35 15.88 -10.66 3.43
C MET A 35 16.08 -11.94 4.25
N ARG A 36 16.55 -13.02 3.64
CA ARG A 36 16.86 -14.28 4.35
C ARG A 36 17.90 -14.07 5.46
N ALA A 37 18.91 -13.24 5.20
CA ALA A 37 19.98 -12.97 6.15
C ALA A 37 19.51 -12.26 7.43
N VAL A 38 18.44 -11.45 7.35
CA VAL A 38 17.89 -10.71 8.51
C VAL A 38 16.61 -11.34 9.07
N SER A 39 16.07 -12.38 8.44
CA SER A 39 14.78 -13.00 8.79
C SER A 39 14.77 -13.55 10.22
N GLY A 40 15.74 -14.37 10.59
CA GLY A 40 15.78 -15.02 11.92
C GLY A 40 15.82 -14.02 13.07
N ASP A 41 16.69 -13.00 12.98
CA ASP A 41 16.76 -11.93 13.98
C ASP A 41 15.48 -11.09 14.00
N SER A 42 14.87 -10.87 12.82
CA SER A 42 13.65 -10.09 12.73
C SER A 42 12.45 -10.79 13.35
N ASP A 43 12.35 -12.10 13.17
CA ASP A 43 11.32 -12.93 13.78
C ASP A 43 11.50 -12.99 15.31
N ALA A 44 12.73 -13.26 15.78
CA ALA A 44 13.03 -13.37 17.20
C ALA A 44 12.77 -12.08 17.99
N THR A 45 12.96 -10.92 17.38
CA THR A 45 12.79 -9.60 18.04
C THR A 45 11.44 -8.95 17.76
N GLY A 46 10.72 -9.40 16.73
CA GLY A 46 9.56 -8.71 16.18
C GLY A 46 9.89 -7.37 15.51
N GLN A 47 11.17 -7.05 15.33
CA GLN A 47 11.65 -5.82 14.69
C GLN A 47 12.44 -6.17 13.44
N ILE A 48 12.34 -5.37 12.39
CA ILE A 48 13.20 -5.58 11.22
C ILE A 48 14.64 -5.25 11.62
N ALA A 49 15.50 -6.27 11.71
CA ALA A 49 16.86 -6.19 12.24
C ALA A 49 17.80 -5.26 11.42
N GLY A 50 17.36 -4.83 10.25
CA GLY A 50 17.97 -3.80 9.41
C GLY A 50 17.28 -3.75 8.05
N PRO A 51 17.41 -2.66 7.27
CA PRO A 51 16.83 -2.62 5.93
C PRO A 51 17.49 -3.71 5.05
N PRO A 52 16.74 -4.67 4.48
CA PRO A 52 17.30 -5.69 3.58
C PRO A 52 17.66 -5.15 2.19
N TRP A 53 17.60 -3.83 2.00
CA TRP A 53 17.87 -3.13 0.75
C TRP A 53 19.02 -2.13 0.92
N ARG A 54 19.69 -1.83 -0.19
CA ARG A 54 20.69 -0.77 -0.26
C ARG A 54 20.05 0.57 -0.57
N ARG A 55 20.82 1.65 -0.42
CA ARG A 55 20.31 3.01 -0.67
C ARG A 55 19.89 3.19 -2.12
N GLU A 56 20.64 2.63 -3.06
CA GLU A 56 20.35 2.66 -4.49
C GLU A 56 19.06 1.92 -4.88
N ASP A 57 18.66 0.88 -4.11
CA ASP A 57 17.48 0.06 -4.37
C ASP A 57 16.17 0.83 -4.09
N VAL A 58 16.23 1.85 -3.22
CA VAL A 58 15.07 2.51 -2.62
C VAL A 58 14.11 3.08 -3.66
N ARG A 59 14.65 3.73 -4.70
CA ARG A 59 13.82 4.36 -5.73
C ARG A 59 13.01 3.32 -6.49
N ALA A 60 13.61 2.18 -6.83
CA ALA A 60 12.92 1.09 -7.49
C ALA A 60 11.89 0.43 -6.58
N LEU A 61 12.22 0.19 -5.31
CA LEU A 61 11.30 -0.37 -4.31
C LEU A 61 10.06 0.51 -4.13
N ASN A 62 10.24 1.79 -3.87
CA ASN A 62 9.15 2.75 -3.73
C ASN A 62 8.20 2.70 -4.95
N MET A 63 8.76 2.55 -6.15
CA MET A 63 8.03 2.61 -7.42
C MET A 63 7.51 1.25 -7.92
N SER A 64 7.76 0.14 -7.20
CA SER A 64 7.48 -1.23 -7.70
C SER A 64 5.99 -1.51 -7.91
N LEU A 65 5.11 -0.96 -7.08
CA LEU A 65 3.66 -1.10 -7.20
C LEU A 65 2.98 0.21 -7.65
N VAL A 66 3.73 1.16 -8.19
CA VAL A 66 3.16 2.39 -8.73
C VAL A 66 2.65 2.11 -10.16
N PRO A 67 1.49 2.66 -10.58
CA PRO A 67 1.04 2.54 -11.95
C PRO A 67 2.05 3.11 -12.97
N ALA A 68 2.11 2.53 -14.16
CA ALA A 68 3.05 2.95 -15.20
C ALA A 68 2.81 4.41 -15.63
N GLU A 69 1.56 4.89 -15.67
CA GLU A 69 1.26 6.30 -15.95
C GLU A 69 1.83 7.29 -14.90
N HIS A 70 2.20 6.77 -13.73
CA HIS A 70 2.83 7.51 -12.65
C HIS A 70 4.32 7.18 -12.49
N GLY A 71 4.93 6.52 -13.49
CA GLY A 71 6.37 6.24 -13.56
C GLY A 71 6.80 4.94 -12.88
N GLY A 72 5.86 4.07 -12.49
CA GLY A 72 6.16 2.75 -11.96
C GLY A 72 6.69 1.76 -13.01
N CYS A 73 7.00 0.54 -12.60
CA CYS A 73 7.58 -0.47 -13.48
C CYS A 73 6.52 -1.09 -14.41
N PRO A 74 6.64 -0.99 -15.75
CA PRO A 74 5.67 -1.56 -16.69
C PRO A 74 5.49 -3.09 -16.56
N ALA A 75 6.54 -3.80 -16.17
CA ALA A 75 6.49 -5.26 -15.96
C ALA A 75 5.63 -5.67 -14.76
N LEU A 76 5.34 -4.75 -13.83
CA LEU A 76 4.57 -5.01 -12.60
C LEU A 76 3.13 -4.48 -12.64
N GLN A 77 2.60 -4.18 -13.83
CA GLN A 77 1.26 -3.60 -13.98
C GLN A 77 0.13 -4.63 -13.98
N CYS A 78 0.43 -5.90 -14.26
CA CYS A 78 -0.56 -6.97 -14.23
C CYS A 78 -0.53 -7.72 -12.88
N LEU A 79 -1.69 -8.24 -12.47
CA LEU A 79 -1.82 -8.97 -11.22
C LEU A 79 -0.92 -10.22 -11.17
N VAL A 80 -0.75 -10.92 -12.29
CA VAL A 80 0.11 -12.12 -12.36
C VAL A 80 1.55 -11.76 -12.01
N ALA A 81 2.10 -10.68 -12.57
CA ALA A 81 3.46 -10.26 -12.27
C ALA A 81 3.64 -9.83 -10.80
N GLN A 82 2.65 -9.13 -10.24
CA GLN A 82 2.67 -8.74 -8.82
C GLN A 82 2.64 -9.96 -7.90
N VAL A 83 1.80 -10.96 -8.20
CA VAL A 83 1.75 -12.22 -7.45
C VAL A 83 3.05 -13.01 -7.60
N THR A 84 3.61 -13.11 -8.81
CA THR A 84 4.90 -13.77 -9.06
C THR A 84 6.02 -13.13 -8.23
N LEU A 85 6.11 -11.80 -8.24
CA LEU A 85 7.09 -11.05 -7.44
C LEU A 85 6.90 -11.31 -5.94
N MET A 86 5.67 -11.18 -5.45
CA MET A 86 5.37 -11.38 -4.02
C MET A 86 5.58 -12.82 -3.57
N ALA A 87 5.29 -13.82 -4.41
CA ALA A 87 5.54 -15.22 -4.11
C ALA A 87 7.04 -15.50 -4.00
N TYR A 88 7.83 -15.00 -4.94
CA TYR A 88 9.30 -15.14 -4.91
C TYR A 88 9.92 -14.46 -3.67
N LEU A 89 9.52 -13.23 -3.36
CA LEU A 89 9.99 -12.53 -2.15
C LEU A 89 9.48 -13.19 -0.86
N GLY A 90 8.27 -13.75 -0.89
CA GLY A 90 7.68 -14.47 0.25
C GLY A 90 8.41 -15.76 0.58
N GLU A 91 9.02 -16.42 -0.40
CA GLU A 91 9.91 -17.56 -0.19
C GLU A 91 11.17 -17.16 0.59
N ALA A 92 11.63 -15.92 0.43
CA ALA A 92 12.71 -15.40 1.26
C ALA A 92 12.22 -15.07 2.67
N ASP A 93 11.17 -14.25 2.79
CA ASP A 93 10.46 -13.98 4.04
C ASP A 93 9.15 -13.21 3.75
N ALA A 94 8.01 -13.79 4.11
CA ALA A 94 6.69 -13.20 3.85
C ALA A 94 6.44 -11.88 4.62
N SER A 95 6.92 -11.76 5.85
CA SER A 95 6.76 -10.56 6.68
C SER A 95 7.59 -9.41 6.14
N LEU A 96 8.83 -9.68 5.74
CA LEU A 96 9.74 -8.70 5.14
C LEU A 96 9.25 -8.27 3.75
N ALA A 97 8.68 -9.19 2.96
CA ALA A 97 8.10 -8.84 1.66
C ALA A 97 6.97 -7.80 1.79
N LEU A 98 6.09 -7.96 2.79
CA LEU A 98 5.02 -7.00 3.09
C LEU A 98 5.53 -5.69 3.73
N ALA A 99 6.74 -5.71 4.27
CA ALA A 99 7.37 -4.58 4.93
C ALA A 99 8.16 -3.65 3.99
N LEU A 100 8.38 -4.05 2.73
CA LEU A 100 9.15 -3.26 1.77
C LEU A 100 8.53 -1.87 1.51
N PRO A 101 9.35 -0.86 1.17
CA PRO A 101 8.87 0.47 0.77
C PRO A 101 7.98 0.40 -0.47
N GLY A 102 7.06 1.36 -0.59
CA GLY A 102 6.12 1.48 -1.68
C GLY A 102 4.68 1.75 -1.22
N PRO A 103 3.72 1.82 -2.15
CA PRO A 103 2.34 2.15 -1.81
C PRO A 103 1.61 0.99 -1.14
N GLY A 104 2.05 -0.26 -1.32
CA GLY A 104 1.48 -1.44 -0.66
C GLY A 104 -0.05 -1.52 -0.78
N LEU A 105 -0.72 -1.90 0.31
CA LEU A 105 -2.18 -2.01 0.36
C LEU A 105 -2.91 -0.65 0.33
N ALA A 106 -2.21 0.47 0.39
CA ALA A 106 -2.83 1.78 0.16
C ALA A 106 -3.15 2.01 -1.33
N MET A 107 -2.45 1.34 -2.26
CA MET A 107 -2.68 1.50 -3.70
C MET A 107 -4.09 1.06 -4.15
N PRO A 108 -4.57 -0.16 -3.88
CA PRO A 108 -5.86 -0.61 -4.43
C PRO A 108 -7.04 0.32 -4.16
N PRO A 109 -7.27 0.81 -2.92
CA PRO A 109 -8.40 1.71 -2.68
C PRO A 109 -8.17 3.11 -3.27
N VAL A 110 -6.92 3.57 -3.42
CA VAL A 110 -6.62 4.82 -4.14
C VAL A 110 -6.96 4.68 -5.63
N LEU A 111 -6.60 3.57 -6.27
CA LEU A 111 -6.97 3.31 -7.66
C LEU A 111 -8.48 3.24 -7.84
N ALA A 112 -9.18 2.57 -6.92
CA ALA A 112 -10.62 2.34 -7.01
C ALA A 112 -11.46 3.59 -6.73
N LEU A 113 -11.04 4.44 -5.79
CA LEU A 113 -11.93 5.47 -5.21
C LEU A 113 -11.44 6.91 -5.38
N ALA A 114 -10.14 7.13 -5.61
CA ALA A 114 -9.59 8.47 -5.65
C ALA A 114 -9.81 9.15 -7.02
N SER A 115 -9.94 10.47 -7.02
CA SER A 115 -9.94 11.27 -8.24
C SER A 115 -8.58 11.22 -8.95
N ALA A 116 -8.53 11.58 -10.24
CA ALA A 116 -7.26 11.64 -10.98
C ALA A 116 -6.21 12.53 -10.29
N ALA A 117 -6.62 13.69 -9.76
CA ALA A 117 -5.74 14.59 -9.01
C ALA A 117 -5.23 13.95 -7.71
N GLN A 118 -6.10 13.26 -6.96
CA GLN A 118 -5.71 12.55 -5.74
C GLN A 118 -4.77 11.38 -6.02
N ARG A 119 -5.00 10.62 -7.10
CA ARG A 119 -4.09 9.56 -7.53
C ARG A 119 -2.72 10.12 -7.86
N SER A 120 -2.67 11.20 -8.64
CA SER A 120 -1.40 11.85 -9.00
C SER A 120 -0.63 12.34 -7.76
N ASP A 121 -1.29 13.01 -6.81
CA ASP A 121 -0.66 13.45 -5.55
C ASP A 121 -0.17 12.26 -4.71
N PHE A 122 -0.97 11.19 -4.60
CA PHE A 122 -0.60 10.01 -3.84
C PHE A 122 0.65 9.34 -4.43
N PHE A 123 0.67 9.10 -5.74
CA PHE A 123 1.77 8.37 -6.37
C PHE A 123 3.06 9.18 -6.49
N LEU A 124 2.98 10.52 -6.58
CA LEU A 124 4.15 11.39 -6.61
C LEU A 124 5.09 11.18 -5.41
N ARG A 125 4.53 10.81 -4.24
CA ARG A 125 5.27 10.58 -2.98
C ARG A 125 6.32 9.49 -3.11
N PHE A 126 6.08 8.49 -3.96
CA PHE A 126 6.96 7.33 -4.12
C PHE A 126 8.13 7.60 -5.08
N GLY A 127 8.14 8.74 -5.78
CA GLY A 127 9.26 9.17 -6.61
C GLY A 127 10.52 9.62 -5.84
N SER A 128 10.60 9.33 -4.54
CA SER A 128 11.71 9.73 -3.65
C SER A 128 12.85 8.71 -3.64
N ASP A 129 14.07 9.17 -3.40
CA ASP A 129 15.25 8.32 -3.16
C ASP A 129 15.43 7.97 -1.66
N THR A 130 14.45 8.31 -0.83
CA THR A 130 14.32 7.85 0.56
C THR A 130 13.15 6.88 0.67
N PRO A 131 13.20 5.86 1.55
CA PRO A 131 12.11 4.90 1.69
C PRO A 131 10.78 5.58 2.03
N ARG A 132 9.71 5.19 1.33
CA ARG A 132 8.36 5.71 1.54
C ARG A 132 7.37 4.58 1.72
N TRP A 133 6.38 4.75 2.59
CA TRP A 133 5.36 3.72 2.83
C TRP A 133 3.94 4.27 2.76
N GLY A 134 3.11 3.56 2.00
CA GLY A 134 1.66 3.61 2.13
C GLY A 134 1.19 2.56 3.15
N ALA A 135 0.17 2.90 3.92
CA ALA A 135 -0.54 1.95 4.78
C ALA A 135 -2.05 2.04 4.57
N PHE A 136 -2.74 0.93 4.77
CA PHE A 136 -4.20 0.86 4.68
C PHE A 136 -4.80 0.43 6.01
N ALA A 137 -5.71 1.26 6.53
CA ALA A 137 -6.29 1.10 7.84
C ALA A 137 -7.81 0.91 7.78
N ILE A 138 -8.24 -0.33 8.04
CA ILE A 138 -9.65 -0.69 8.10
C ILE A 138 -10.00 -1.17 9.51
N THR A 139 -9.28 -2.19 9.98
CA THR A 139 -9.61 -2.95 11.18
C THR A 139 -9.65 -2.08 12.43
N GLU A 140 -10.69 -2.28 13.24
CA GLU A 140 -10.85 -1.65 14.55
C GLU A 140 -10.80 -2.73 15.64
N PRO A 141 -10.44 -2.41 16.89
CA PRO A 141 -10.39 -3.40 17.97
C PRO A 141 -11.69 -4.19 18.15
N ASP A 142 -12.83 -3.53 17.92
CA ASP A 142 -14.16 -4.12 18.07
C ASP A 142 -14.76 -4.58 16.72
N CYS A 143 -14.04 -4.39 15.60
CA CYS A 143 -14.52 -4.68 14.25
C CYS A 143 -13.41 -5.28 13.38
N GLY A 144 -13.33 -6.61 13.37
CA GLY A 144 -12.42 -7.42 12.56
C GLY A 144 -13.02 -7.79 11.20
N SER A 145 -13.50 -9.04 11.08
CA SER A 145 -14.07 -9.58 9.83
C SER A 145 -15.29 -8.81 9.34
N ASP A 146 -16.11 -8.27 10.25
CA ASP A 146 -17.19 -7.34 9.89
C ASP A 146 -16.67 -5.90 9.88
N ALA A 147 -16.05 -5.52 8.76
CA ALA A 147 -15.60 -4.15 8.54
C ALA A 147 -16.77 -3.15 8.39
N THR A 148 -18.01 -3.59 8.16
CA THR A 148 -19.16 -2.66 8.02
C THR A 148 -19.56 -2.05 9.37
N ALA A 149 -19.29 -2.74 10.47
CA ALA A 149 -19.58 -2.30 11.83
C ALA A 149 -18.62 -1.22 12.37
N MET A 150 -17.66 -0.76 11.54
CA MET A 150 -16.65 0.23 11.96
C MET A 150 -17.28 1.49 12.57
N ARG A 151 -16.68 1.99 13.65
CA ARG A 151 -17.17 3.18 14.37
C ARG A 151 -16.35 4.42 14.07
N THR A 152 -15.22 4.30 13.37
CA THR A 152 -14.46 5.46 12.91
C THR A 152 -15.37 6.39 12.12
N SER A 153 -15.50 7.62 12.58
CA SER A 153 -16.34 8.66 11.97
C SER A 153 -15.49 9.77 11.37
N ALA A 154 -16.08 10.56 10.48
CA ALA A 154 -15.45 11.77 9.97
C ALA A 154 -16.48 12.90 9.89
N ARG A 155 -16.16 14.03 10.52
CA ARG A 155 -16.98 15.23 10.53
C ARG A 155 -16.34 16.31 9.66
N LYS A 156 -17.12 16.92 8.77
CA LYS A 156 -16.68 18.08 7.98
C LYS A 156 -16.60 19.31 8.88
N THR A 157 -15.58 20.13 8.66
CA THR A 157 -15.32 21.41 9.32
C THR A 157 -14.93 22.44 8.26
N ASP A 158 -14.84 23.71 8.63
CA ASP A 158 -14.41 24.77 7.71
C ASP A 158 -12.97 24.60 7.23
N ARG A 159 -12.15 23.82 7.96
CA ARG A 159 -10.74 23.56 7.66
C ARG A 159 -10.47 22.19 7.04
N GLY A 160 -11.52 21.41 6.76
CA GLY A 160 -11.39 20.06 6.21
C GLY A 160 -12.18 19.02 7.00
N TRP A 161 -11.60 17.84 7.22
CA TRP A 161 -12.27 16.72 7.90
C TRP A 161 -11.56 16.36 9.20
N VAL A 162 -12.32 16.16 10.27
CA VAL A 162 -11.83 15.59 11.52
C VAL A 162 -12.25 14.12 11.55
N LEU A 163 -11.27 13.22 11.55
CA LEU A 163 -11.49 11.79 11.77
C LEU A 163 -11.41 11.46 13.26
N ASN A 164 -12.30 10.61 13.74
CA ASN A 164 -12.27 10.11 15.12
C ASN A 164 -12.50 8.59 15.12
N GLY A 165 -11.56 7.84 15.67
CA GLY A 165 -11.61 6.39 15.75
C GLY A 165 -10.27 5.78 16.15
N THR A 166 -10.27 4.47 16.37
CA THR A 166 -9.06 3.69 16.65
C THR A 166 -8.95 2.56 15.64
N LYS A 167 -7.84 2.52 14.92
CA LYS A 167 -7.50 1.42 13.99
C LYS A 167 -6.43 0.54 14.62
N CYS A 168 -6.45 -0.77 14.32
CA CYS A 168 -5.44 -1.73 14.78
C CYS A 168 -5.02 -2.66 13.65
N PHE A 169 -3.89 -3.34 13.84
CA PHE A 169 -3.28 -4.25 12.87
C PHE A 169 -2.87 -3.59 11.54
N ILE A 170 -2.24 -2.42 11.61
CA ILE A 170 -1.87 -1.65 10.43
C ILE A 170 -0.44 -1.97 9.97
N THR A 171 -0.32 -2.82 8.96
CA THR A 171 0.97 -3.09 8.29
C THR A 171 1.58 -1.77 7.81
N ASN A 172 2.86 -1.57 8.13
CA ASN A 172 3.62 -0.33 7.88
C ASN A 172 3.09 0.93 8.59
N GLY A 173 2.02 0.86 9.39
CA GLY A 173 1.36 2.04 9.97
C GLY A 173 2.30 2.94 10.79
N ALA A 174 3.23 2.35 11.54
CA ALA A 174 4.20 3.09 12.35
C ALA A 174 5.18 3.95 11.51
N ARG A 175 5.43 3.57 10.25
CA ARG A 175 6.42 4.21 9.37
C ARG A 175 5.79 4.81 8.10
N ALA A 176 4.46 4.79 8.00
CA ALA A 176 3.76 5.26 6.81
C ALA A 176 3.89 6.77 6.65
N ASP A 177 4.16 7.21 5.42
CA ASP A 177 4.06 8.63 5.03
C ASP A 177 2.62 9.01 4.73
N CYS A 178 1.81 8.04 4.31
CA CYS A 178 0.40 8.19 4.02
C CYS A 178 -0.37 6.96 4.50
N VAL A 179 -1.40 7.21 5.32
CA VAL A 179 -2.34 6.18 5.73
C VAL A 179 -3.66 6.44 5.03
N ILE A 180 -4.13 5.44 4.31
CA ILE A 180 -5.44 5.42 3.69
C ILE A 180 -6.38 4.69 4.65
N THR A 181 -7.53 5.27 4.98
CA THR A 181 -8.48 4.65 5.92
C THR A 181 -9.91 4.70 5.42
N LEU A 182 -10.73 3.79 5.95
CA LEU A 182 -12.18 3.83 5.81
C LEU A 182 -12.83 4.38 7.07
N ARG A 183 -13.95 5.07 6.88
CA ARG A 183 -14.80 5.62 7.94
C ARG A 183 -16.27 5.37 7.63
N ASN A 184 -17.08 5.29 8.67
CA ASN A 184 -18.54 5.18 8.56
C ASN A 184 -19.14 6.49 8.02
N CYS A 185 -20.07 6.35 7.09
CA CYS A 185 -20.87 7.44 6.55
C CYS A 185 -22.16 7.53 7.35
N GLU A 186 -22.26 8.49 8.29
CA GLU A 186 -23.57 8.95 8.75
C GLU A 186 -24.43 9.29 7.52
N PRO A 187 -25.73 8.94 7.51
CA PRO A 187 -26.63 9.36 6.46
C PRO A 187 -26.76 10.89 6.50
N ALA A 188 -26.03 11.59 5.64
CA ALA A 188 -26.21 13.02 5.46
C ALA A 188 -27.56 13.27 4.77
N VAL A 189 -28.46 13.96 5.47
CA VAL A 189 -29.58 14.70 4.88
C VAL A 189 -28.99 15.67 3.85
N GLY A 190 -29.21 15.41 2.56
CA GLY A 190 -28.63 16.19 1.45
C GLY A 190 -27.46 15.48 0.76
N ALA A 191 -27.79 14.59 -0.17
CA ALA A 191 -26.87 13.66 -0.81
C ALA A 191 -25.90 14.32 -1.81
N LEU A 192 -24.59 14.12 -1.62
CA LEU A 192 -23.66 13.92 -2.74
C LEU A 192 -23.23 12.44 -2.74
N ARG A 193 -24.04 11.63 -3.41
CA ARG A 193 -23.82 10.19 -3.65
C ARG A 193 -22.67 10.03 -4.66
N TYR A 194 -21.54 9.48 -4.22
CA TYR A 194 -20.68 8.72 -5.13
C TYR A 194 -21.17 7.27 -5.10
N PRO A 195 -21.30 6.61 -6.25
CA PRO A 195 -22.06 5.37 -6.38
C PRO A 195 -21.42 4.24 -5.59
N CYS A 196 -22.29 3.57 -4.84
CA CYS A 196 -22.04 2.31 -4.16
C CYS A 196 -21.41 1.31 -5.14
N ILE A 197 -20.27 0.72 -4.79
CA ILE A 197 -19.71 -0.41 -5.54
C ILE A 197 -20.66 -1.59 -5.34
N PRO A 198 -21.18 -2.25 -6.39
CA PRO A 198 -21.96 -3.47 -6.25
C PRO A 198 -21.07 -4.55 -5.61
N GLY A 199 -21.39 -4.95 -4.38
CA GLY A 199 -20.61 -5.91 -3.58
C GLY A 199 -19.61 -5.30 -2.57
N GLY A 200 -19.56 -3.97 -2.44
CA GLY A 200 -18.68 -3.27 -1.49
C GLY A 200 -19.40 -2.75 -0.22
N LEU A 201 -18.62 -2.52 0.85
CA LEU A 201 -19.07 -2.01 2.15
C LEU A 201 -19.95 -0.73 1.97
N PRO A 202 -21.28 -0.80 2.20
CA PRO A 202 -22.22 0.25 1.78
C PRO A 202 -22.06 1.61 2.50
N HIS A 203 -21.17 1.72 3.48
CA HIS A 203 -21.02 2.89 4.35
C HIS A 203 -19.57 3.40 4.50
N ALA A 204 -18.62 2.93 3.69
CA ALA A 204 -17.21 3.30 3.84
C ALA A 204 -16.75 4.39 2.84
N ARG A 205 -16.07 5.45 3.32
CA ARG A 205 -15.36 6.43 2.47
C ARG A 205 -13.87 6.49 2.75
N LEU A 206 -13.09 6.67 1.68
CA LEU A 206 -11.64 6.83 1.74
C LEU A 206 -11.24 8.20 2.32
N HIS A 207 -10.33 8.21 3.28
CA HIS A 207 -9.65 9.42 3.75
C HIS A 207 -8.14 9.17 3.82
N GLY A 208 -7.36 10.13 3.34
CA GLY A 208 -5.91 10.13 3.51
C GLY A 208 -5.54 10.86 4.80
N LEU A 209 -4.74 10.22 5.64
CA LEU A 209 -4.09 10.82 6.78
C LEU A 209 -2.60 10.99 6.44
N THR A 210 -2.11 12.23 6.53
CA THR A 210 -0.69 12.53 6.67
C THR A 210 -0.41 12.72 8.16
N HIS A 211 -0.01 11.67 8.86
CA HIS A 211 0.49 11.78 10.23
C HIS A 211 1.64 10.80 10.42
N ARG A 212 2.76 11.27 10.99
CA ARG A 212 3.82 10.38 11.48
C ARG A 212 3.30 9.72 12.76
N ALA A 213 3.35 8.39 12.82
CA ALA A 213 3.04 7.66 14.04
C ALA A 213 4.27 7.67 14.96
N ASP A 214 4.04 7.86 16.26
CA ASP A 214 5.09 7.82 17.27
C ASP A 214 5.62 6.39 17.40
N GLY A 215 6.92 6.25 17.20
CA GLY A 215 7.57 4.97 16.92
C GLY A 215 7.45 3.93 18.02
N ARG A 216 6.93 2.75 17.67
CA ARG A 216 7.40 1.44 18.14
C ARG A 216 7.36 0.48 16.95
N ALA A 217 8.52 -0.08 16.62
CA ALA A 217 8.68 -1.01 15.50
C ALA A 217 8.15 -2.39 15.89
N ALA A 218 7.05 -2.79 15.25
CA ALA A 218 6.61 -4.14 14.90
C ALA A 218 5.25 -3.99 14.19
N CYS A 219 4.95 -4.87 13.24
CA CYS A 219 3.93 -4.82 12.18
C CYS A 219 2.45 -4.50 12.50
N HIS A 220 2.07 -4.00 13.67
CA HIS A 220 0.68 -3.68 14.00
C HIS A 220 0.58 -2.43 14.88
N ALA A 221 0.70 -1.25 14.28
CA ALA A 221 0.48 0.01 15.00
C ALA A 221 -1.01 0.27 15.22
N ALA A 222 -1.37 0.77 16.40
CA ALA A 222 -2.66 1.40 16.62
C ALA A 222 -2.58 2.86 16.15
N CYS A 223 -3.26 3.21 15.06
CA CYS A 223 -3.33 4.60 14.60
C CYS A 223 -4.51 5.29 15.29
N ARG A 224 -4.22 6.20 16.23
CA ARG A 224 -5.21 7.14 16.76
C ARG A 224 -5.21 8.38 15.86
N ALA A 225 -6.23 8.53 15.03
CA ALA A 225 -6.39 9.73 14.22
C ALA A 225 -6.83 10.89 15.12
N LEU A 226 -5.91 11.80 15.44
CA LEU A 226 -6.20 13.13 15.95
C LEU A 226 -5.65 14.13 14.94
N VAL A 227 -6.47 14.49 13.95
CA VAL A 227 -6.18 15.65 13.10
C VAL A 227 -6.77 16.85 13.83
N ARG A 228 -5.90 17.74 14.35
CA ARG A 228 -6.29 19.02 14.94
C ARG A 228 -6.69 20.02 13.87
#